data_AF-A0A6P0KVT1-F1
#
_entry.id   AF-A0A6P0KVT1-F1
#
_cell.length_a   1.000
_cell.length_b   1.000
_cell.length_c   1.000
_cell.angle_alpha   90.00
_cell.angle_beta   90.00
_cell.angle_gamma   90.00
#
_symmetry.space_group_name_H-M   'P 1'
#
loop_
_entity.id
_entity.type
_entity.pdbx_description
1 polymer ?
#
loop_
_entity_poly.entity_id
_entity_poly.type
_entity_poly.pdbx_seq_one_letter_code
_entity_poly.pdbx_strand_id
1 'polypeptide(L)' 'MKPIASSIRVQDLDHCGIVAGIIDQIGLVEQINQELGTHSQEKLSA' A
#
# COMPACT_ATOMS: atom_id res chain seq x y z
N MET A 1 -7.26 19.80 -40.73
CA MET A 1 -6.29 19.71 -39.62
C MET A 1 -6.74 18.56 -38.74
N LYS A 2 -5.92 17.51 -38.57
CA LYS A 2 -6.30 16.26 -37.88
C LYS A 2 -5.92 16.40 -36.40
N PRO A 3 -6.82 16.15 -35.42
CA PRO A 3 -6.44 16.24 -34.03
C PRO A 3 -5.57 15.03 -33.69
N ILE A 4 -4.30 15.29 -33.40
CA ILE A 4 -3.41 14.35 -32.73
C ILE A 4 -3.85 14.29 -31.27
N ALA A 5 -4.82 13.42 -31.00
CA ALA A 5 -5.07 12.99 -29.63
C ALA A 5 -3.83 12.23 -29.18
N SER A 6 -2.99 12.88 -28.39
CA SER A 6 -1.89 12.24 -27.67
C SER A 6 -2.48 11.04 -26.94
N SER A 7 -2.11 9.84 -27.37
CA SER A 7 -2.60 8.60 -26.77
C SER A 7 -2.11 8.53 -25.33
N ILE A 8 -2.97 8.89 -24.38
CA ILE A 8 -2.68 8.79 -22.95
C ILE A 8 -2.54 7.31 -22.64
N ARG A 9 -1.31 6.87 -22.37
CA ARG A 9 -1.02 5.52 -21.90
C ARG A 9 -1.38 5.43 -20.43
N VAL A 10 -2.51 4.81 -20.14
CA VAL A 10 -2.89 4.41 -18.77
C VAL A 10 -2.14 3.11 -18.47
N GLN A 11 -1.37 3.11 -17.38
CA GLN A 11 -0.68 1.93 -16.88
C GLN A 11 -1.16 1.65 -15.46
N ASP A 12 -1.61 0.42 -15.23
CA ASP A 12 -1.91 -0.03 -13.88
C ASP A 12 -0.58 -0.23 -13.15
N LEU A 13 -0.45 0.45 -12.02
CA LEU A 13 0.71 0.30 -11.15
C LEU A 13 0.34 -0.77 -10.12
N ASP A 14 1.23 -1.74 -9.92
CA ASP A 14 1.11 -2.69 -8.82
C ASP A 14 1.23 -1.91 -7.50
N HIS A 15 0.07 -1.49 -7.00
CA HIS A 15 -0.07 -0.49 -5.95
C HIS A 15 0.02 -1.12 -4.57
N CYS A 16 -0.06 -2.46 -4.48
CA CYS A 16 0.10 -3.20 -3.24
C CYS A 16 1.47 -2.94 -2.62
N GLY A 17 2.55 -2.92 -3.41
CA GLY A 17 3.89 -2.61 -2.90
C GLY A 17 4.02 -1.19 -2.35
N ILE A 18 3.35 -0.22 -2.98
CA ILE A 18 3.35 1.19 -2.55
C ILE A 18 2.55 1.35 -1.27
N VAL A 19 1.34 0.78 -1.24
CA VAL A 19 0.47 0.81 -0.07
C VAL A 19 1.13 0.10 1.10
N ALA A 20 1.75 -1.06 0.88
CA ALA A 20 2.51 -1.78 1.92
C ALA A 20 3.68 -0.94 2.46
N GLY A 21 4.48 -0.32 1.58
CA GLY A 21 5.58 0.54 2.00
C GLY A 21 5.15 1.80 2.75
N ILE A 22 3.95 2.32 2.48
CA ILE A 22 3.36 3.44 3.24
C ILE A 22 2.89 2.95 4.62
N ILE A 23 2.17 1.82 4.67
CA ILE A 23 1.65 1.24 5.92
C ILE A 23 2.80 0.89 6.88
N ASP A 24 3.89 0.35 6.36
CA ASP A 24 5.10 0.01 7.12
C ASP A 24 5.77 1.27 7.71
N GLN A 25 5.95 2.32 6.91
CA GLN A 25 6.51 3.59 7.38
C GLN A 25 5.65 4.29 8.44
N ILE A 26 4.34 4.09 8.42
CA ILE A 26 3.42 4.65 9.42
C ILE A 26 3.55 3.87 10.76
N GLY A 27 4.13 2.67 10.76
CA GLY A 27 4.20 1.81 11.94
C GLY A 27 2.80 1.39 12.41
N LEU A 28 1.87 1.23 11.46
CA LEU A 28 0.45 1.05 11.75
C LEU A 28 0.18 -0.23 12.55
N VAL A 29 0.97 -1.28 12.30
CA VAL A 29 0.90 -2.55 13.05
C VAL A 29 1.30 -2.32 14.51
N GLU A 30 2.40 -1.61 14.77
CA GLU A 30 2.79 -1.28 16.14
C GLU A 30 1.76 -0.41 16.86
N GLN A 31 1.18 0.58 16.17
CA GLN A 31 0.14 1.44 16.74
C GLN A 31 -1.10 0.63 17.17
N ILE A 32 -1.57 -0.28 16.31
CA ILE A 32 -2.69 -1.17 16.64
C ILE A 32 -2.33 -2.07 17.83
N ASN A 33 -1.13 -2.64 17.85
CA ASN A 33 -0.67 -3.50 18.93
C ASN A 33 -0.50 -2.75 20.27
N GLN A 34 -0.21 -1.45 20.27
CA GLN A 34 -0.21 -0.64 21.49
C GLN A 34 -1.63 -0.42 22.03
N GLU A 35 -2.61 -0.15 21.15
CA GLU A 35 -3.97 0.17 21.56
C GLU A 35 -4.81 -1.07 21.92
N LEU A 36 -4.61 -2.18 21.21
CA LEU A 36 -5.44 -3.39 21.32
C LEU A 36 -4.69 -4.59 21.92
N GLY A 37 -3.37 -4.52 22.05
CA GLY A 37 -2.53 -5.66 22.41
C GLY A 37 -2.31 -6.62 21.24
N THR A 38 -1.40 -7.58 21.42
CA THR A 38 -1.07 -8.60 20.42
C THR A 38 -1.89 -9.87 20.63
N HIS A 39 -2.29 -10.52 19.53
CA HIS A 39 -2.98 -11.81 19.59
C HIS A 39 -2.05 -12.97 19.21
N SER A 40 -2.10 -14.09 19.93
CA SER A 40 -1.18 -15.23 19.71
C SER A 40 -1.30 -15.91 18.35
N GLN A 41 -2.40 -15.65 17.63
CA GLN A 41 -2.65 -16.15 16.28
C GLN A 41 -2.22 -15.15 15.19
N GLU A 42 -1.77 -13.96 15.58
CA GLU A 42 -1.17 -13.00 14.66
C GLU A 42 0.10 -13.61 14.05
N LYS A 43 0.16 -13.61 12.72
CA LYS A 43 1.35 -14.04 11.98
C LYS A 43 1.82 -12.85 11.16
N LEU A 44 2.92 -12.25 11.61
CA LEU A 44 3.64 -11.25 10.85
C LEU A 44 4.65 -11.97 9.96
N SER A 45 4.58 -11.72 8.65
CA SER A 45 5.65 -12.08 7.72
C SER A 45 6.56 -10.87 7.54
N ALA A 46 7.87 -11.13 7.52
CA ALA A 46 8.90 -10.15 7.20
C ALA A 46 8.94 -9.86 5.69
#